data_AF-A0A4Q3DVF1-F1
#
_entry.id   AF-A0A4Q3DVF1-F1
#
_cell.length_a   1.000
_cell.length_b   1.000
_cell.length_c   1.000
_cell.angle_alpha   90.00
_cell.angle_beta   90.00
_cell.angle_gamma   90.00
#
_symmetry.space_group_name_H-M   'P 1'
#
loop_
_entity.id
_entity.type
_entity.pdbx_description
1 polymer ?
#
loop_
_entity_poly.entity_id
_entity_poly.type
_entity_poly.pdbx_seq_one_letter_code
_entity_poly.pdbx_strand_id
1 'polypeptide(L)'
;MRFLHKDFVPLRDYLAAQPVQIRKLEWDLRPVEAGSFAFLPWTVKRRAARPPQAAELAEIEQCFHWADRPENGGTAFEHYFHINAPPSDAAVSLSGAVEHVEAYGAPDEFVLCGYPDGGLISVSRQTLPFQQGLARADDWWGPR
;
A
#
# COMPACT_ATOMS: atom_id res chain seq x y z
N MET A 1 -3.22 2.45 12.25
CA MET A 1 -1.99 3.10 12.80
C MET A 1 -1.01 3.27 11.65
N ARG A 2 -0.29 4.40 11.60
CA ARG A 2 0.52 4.79 10.43
C ARG A 2 1.92 5.21 10.87
N PHE A 3 2.94 4.66 10.22
CA PHE A 3 4.34 4.87 10.60
C PHE A 3 5.23 5.12 9.39
N LEU A 4 6.10 6.12 9.50
CA LEU A 4 7.05 6.52 8.46
C LEU A 4 8.38 5.78 8.61
N HIS A 5 8.83 5.18 7.51
CA HIS A 5 10.08 4.45 7.37
C HIS A 5 11.06 5.29 6.56
N LYS A 6 12.08 5.82 7.23
CA LYS A 6 13.24 6.47 6.60
C LYS A 6 14.46 5.56 6.53
N ASP A 7 14.39 4.40 7.17
CA ASP A 7 15.35 3.31 7.07
C ASP A 7 14.58 2.02 6.72
N PHE A 8 15.05 1.31 5.70
CA PHE A 8 14.41 0.09 5.22
C PHE A 8 14.85 -1.15 6.01
N VAL A 9 15.99 -1.11 6.71
CA VAL A 9 16.60 -2.29 7.36
C VAL A 9 15.64 -2.99 8.35
N PRO A 10 14.94 -2.29 9.27
CA PRO A 10 14.05 -2.96 10.23
C PRO A 10 12.88 -3.69 9.55
N LEU A 11 12.33 -3.09 8.49
CA LEU A 11 11.25 -3.68 7.70
C LEU A 11 11.74 -4.91 6.92
N ARG A 12 12.91 -4.80 6.27
CA ARG A 12 13.52 -5.90 5.53
C ARG A 12 13.78 -7.10 6.42
N ASP A 13 14.40 -6.88 7.58
CA ASP A 13 14.77 -7.95 8.50
C ASP A 13 13.52 -8.63 9.08
N TYR A 14 12.45 -7.87 9.35
CA TYR A 14 11.15 -8.41 9.75
C TYR A 14 10.52 -9.29 8.65
N LEU A 15 10.49 -8.81 7.40
CA LEU A 15 9.93 -9.56 6.27
C LEU A 15 10.77 -10.80 5.93
N ALA A 16 12.09 -10.77 6.14
CA ALA A 16 12.98 -11.90 5.89
C ALA A 16 12.92 -12.98 6.99
N ALA A 17 12.50 -12.62 8.20
CA ALA A 17 12.48 -13.54 9.35
C ALA A 17 11.31 -14.53 9.33
N GLN A 18 10.29 -14.32 8.49
CA GLN A 18 9.07 -15.13 8.47
C GLN A 18 8.50 -15.29 7.06
N PRO A 19 7.75 -16.36 6.77
CA PRO A 19 7.02 -16.46 5.51
C PRO A 19 5.93 -15.38 5.48
N VAL A 20 5.96 -14.53 4.46
CA VAL A 20 5.00 -13.45 4.23
C VAL A 20 4.37 -13.57 2.86
N GLN A 21 3.11 -13.17 2.74
CA GLN A 21 2.44 -13.00 1.46
C GLN A 21 2.46 -11.54 1.09
N ILE A 22 3.11 -11.20 -0.03
CA ILE A 22 3.24 -9.83 -0.50
C ILE A 22 2.42 -9.72 -1.78
N ARG A 23 1.42 -8.83 -1.77
CA ARG A 23 0.60 -8.52 -2.94
C ARG A 23 0.85 -7.08 -3.35
N LYS A 24 1.14 -6.84 -4.62
CA LYS A 24 1.25 -5.51 -5.22
C LYS A 24 -0.05 -5.15 -5.92
N LEU A 25 -0.58 -3.98 -5.62
CA LEU A 25 -1.85 -3.45 -6.12
C LEU A 25 -1.68 -1.99 -6.56
N GLU A 26 -2.54 -1.54 -7.48
CA GLU A 26 -2.60 -0.13 -7.89
C GLU A 26 -3.37 0.69 -6.85
N TRP A 27 -2.92 1.91 -6.55
CA TRP A 27 -3.57 2.80 -5.57
C TRP A 27 -5.02 3.12 -5.96
N ASP A 28 -5.23 3.46 -7.23
CA ASP A 28 -6.52 3.86 -7.77
C ASP A 28 -7.15 2.76 -8.61
N LEU A 29 -8.46 2.59 -8.45
CA LEU A 29 -9.26 1.77 -9.35
C LEU A 29 -9.56 2.59 -10.61
N ARG A 30 -9.13 2.08 -11.77
CA ARG A 30 -9.41 2.72 -13.05
C ARG A 30 -10.87 2.54 -13.46
N PRO A 31 -11.45 3.51 -14.17
CA PRO A 31 -12.72 3.31 -14.84
C PRO A 31 -12.61 2.12 -15.81
N VAL A 32 -13.51 1.15 -15.69
CA VAL A 32 -13.75 0.15 -16.72
C VAL A 32 -14.32 0.93 -17.89
N GLU A 33 -13.69 0.88 -19.06
CA GLU A 33 -14.25 1.47 -20.28
C GLU A 33 -15.63 0.86 -20.52
N ALA A 34 -16.67 1.59 -20.10
CA ALA A 34 -18.03 1.28 -20.43
C ALA A 34 -18.25 1.81 -21.84
N GLY A 35 -18.42 0.90 -22.82
CA GLY A 35 -18.87 1.29 -24.15
C GLY A 35 -20.03 2.29 -24.07
N SER A 36 -20.01 3.29 -24.96
CA SER A 36 -21.05 4.31 -25.24
C SER A 36 -21.66 5.13 -24.08
N PHE A 37 -21.44 4.80 -22.80
CA PHE A 37 -22.06 5.45 -21.62
C PHE A 37 -21.05 5.85 -20.53
N ALA A 38 -19.74 5.86 -20.84
CA ALA A 38 -18.66 6.24 -19.92
C ALA A 38 -18.69 7.72 -19.44
N PHE A 39 -19.65 8.53 -19.89
CA PHE A 39 -19.77 9.96 -19.55
C PHE A 39 -20.61 10.25 -18.29
N LEU A 40 -21.30 9.27 -17.72
CA LEU A 40 -22.07 9.44 -16.48
C LEU A 40 -21.25 8.93 -15.27
N PRO A 41 -20.86 9.79 -14.31
CA PRO A 41 -19.93 9.41 -13.24
C PRO A 41 -20.38 8.20 -12.39
N TRP A 42 -21.68 7.95 -12.28
CA TRP A 42 -22.26 6.85 -11.50
C TRP A 42 -22.40 5.52 -12.25
N THR A 43 -22.22 5.50 -13.58
CA THR A 43 -22.26 4.26 -14.39
C THR A 43 -20.88 3.64 -14.60
N VAL A 44 -19.83 4.39 -14.26
CA VAL A 44 -18.44 3.98 -14.38
C VAL A 44 -18.13 2.94 -13.31
N LYS A 45 -18.22 1.65 -13.68
CA LYS A 45 -17.63 0.58 -12.88
C LYS A 45 -16.14 0.87 -12.76
N ARG A 46 -15.58 0.86 -11.55
CA ARG A 46 -14.14 1.02 -11.32
C ARG A 46 -13.54 -0.34 -10.96
N ARG A 47 -12.40 -0.68 -11.54
CA ARG A 47 -11.62 -1.89 -11.26
C ARG A 47 -10.15 -1.53 -11.30
N ALA A 48 -9.31 -2.23 -10.53
CA ALA A 48 -7.87 -2.09 -10.72
C ALA A 48 -7.54 -2.36 -12.18
N ALA A 49 -6.63 -1.59 -12.78
CA ALA A 49 -6.29 -1.79 -14.19
C ALA A 49 -5.67 -3.17 -14.42
N ARG A 50 -5.13 -3.75 -13.35
CA ARG A 50 -4.47 -5.05 -13.31
C ARG A 50 -4.94 -5.84 -12.10
N PRO A 51 -5.01 -7.18 -12.20
CA PRO A 51 -5.23 -8.02 -11.02
C PRO A 51 -4.08 -7.86 -10.01
N PRO A 52 -4.31 -8.11 -8.71
CA PRO A 52 -3.26 -8.11 -7.70
C PRO A 52 -2.14 -9.07 -8.09
N GLN A 53 -0.90 -8.63 -8.00
CA GLN A 53 0.27 -9.41 -8.38
C GLN A 53 0.97 -9.92 -7.12
N ALA A 54 1.43 -11.16 -7.14
CA ALA A 54 2.41 -11.60 -6.14
C ALA A 54 3.69 -10.78 -6.35
N ALA A 55 4.27 -10.29 -5.26
CA ALA A 55 5.48 -9.49 -5.29
C ALA A 55 6.53 -10.06 -4.35
N GLU A 56 7.77 -9.62 -4.55
CA GLU A 56 8.91 -10.03 -3.73
C GLU A 56 9.42 -8.89 -2.86
N LEU A 57 10.18 -9.22 -1.81
CA LEU A 57 10.83 -8.24 -0.93
C LEU A 57 11.70 -7.23 -1.71
N ALA A 58 12.36 -7.69 -2.77
CA ALA A 58 13.19 -6.84 -3.63
C ALA A 58 12.39 -5.72 -4.32
N GLU A 59 11.10 -5.93 -4.62
CA GLU A 59 10.26 -4.89 -5.20
C GLU A 59 9.88 -3.81 -4.18
N ILE A 60 9.71 -4.18 -2.91
CA ILE A 60 9.48 -3.22 -1.83
C ILE A 60 10.73 -2.37 -1.62
N GLU A 61 11.91 -2.99 -1.62
CA GLU A 61 13.20 -2.28 -1.51
C GLU A 61 13.40 -1.31 -2.68
N GLN A 62 13.10 -1.75 -3.90
CA GLN A 62 13.13 -0.89 -5.07
C GLN A 62 12.16 0.30 -4.93
N CYS A 63 10.94 0.06 -4.44
CA CYS A 63 9.97 1.13 -4.18
C CYS A 63 10.48 2.11 -3.12
N PHE A 64 11.09 1.63 -2.04
CA PHE A 64 11.73 2.48 -1.02
C PHE A 64 12.79 3.40 -1.64
N HIS A 65 13.67 2.85 -2.48
CA HIS A 65 14.70 3.65 -3.17
C HIS A 65 14.13 4.67 -4.17
N TRP A 66 13.00 4.37 -4.82
CA TRP A 66 12.33 5.31 -5.69
C TRP A 66 11.62 6.42 -4.92
N ALA A 67 10.96 6.08 -3.81
CA ALA A 67 10.28 7.06 -2.97
C ALA A 67 11.28 8.09 -2.42
N ASP A 68 12.50 7.68 -2.09
CA ASP A 68 13.56 8.58 -1.61
C ASP A 68 14.12 9.54 -2.68
N ARG A 69 13.72 9.37 -3.96
CA ARG A 69 14.15 10.22 -5.08
C ARG A 69 12.99 11.09 -5.59
N PRO A 70 13.06 12.42 -5.48
CA PRO A 70 11.99 13.33 -5.91
C PRO A 70 11.58 13.17 -7.39
N GLU A 71 12.55 12.83 -8.24
CA GLU A 71 12.39 12.61 -9.68
C GLU A 71 11.60 11.34 -10.05
N ASN A 72 11.46 10.40 -9.12
CA ASN A 72 10.76 9.11 -9.32
C ASN A 72 9.46 9.01 -8.52
N GLY A 73 9.01 10.10 -7.89
CA GLY A 73 7.82 10.11 -7.05
C GLY A 73 6.60 9.49 -7.74
N GLY A 74 6.36 9.84 -9.01
CA GLY A 74 5.18 9.38 -9.77
C GLY A 74 4.96 7.86 -9.71
N THR A 75 6.00 7.04 -9.86
CA THR A 75 5.89 5.57 -9.89
C THR A 75 5.69 4.95 -8.51
N ALA A 76 6.27 5.54 -7.46
CA ALA A 76 6.10 5.11 -6.08
C ALA A 76 4.68 5.40 -5.53
N PHE A 77 3.97 6.35 -6.16
CA PHE A 77 2.60 6.72 -5.81
C PHE A 77 1.51 6.03 -6.66
N GLU A 78 1.88 5.11 -7.55
CA GLU A 78 0.90 4.35 -8.33
C GLU A 78 0.56 2.99 -7.71
N HIS A 79 1.46 2.45 -6.87
CA HIS A 79 1.35 1.08 -6.36
C HIS A 79 1.55 1.00 -4.85
N TYR A 80 0.79 0.12 -4.20
CA TYR A 80 0.96 -0.23 -2.80
C TYR A 80 1.15 -1.73 -2.67
N PHE A 81 1.74 -2.13 -1.55
CA PHE A 81 1.91 -3.52 -1.17
C PHE A 81 0.98 -3.84 0.00
N HIS A 82 0.24 -4.92 -0.10
CA HIS A 82 -0.60 -5.45 0.97
C HIS A 82 0.02 -6.75 1.44
N ILE A 83 0.41 -6.77 2.71
CA ILE A 83 1.18 -7.85 3.32
C ILE A 83 0.24 -8.68 4.19
N ASN A 84 0.30 -10.00 4.03
CA ASN A 84 -0.51 -11.00 4.75
C ASN A 84 -2.03 -10.78 4.66
N ALA A 85 -2.47 -10.10 3.60
CA ALA A 85 -3.89 -9.92 3.29
C ALA A 85 -4.59 -11.27 3.06
N PRO A 86 -5.85 -11.43 3.50
CA PRO A 86 -6.61 -12.63 3.21
C PRO A 86 -6.76 -12.86 1.69
N PRO A 87 -6.71 -14.12 1.21
CA PRO A 87 -6.73 -14.44 -0.22
C PRO A 87 -8.04 -14.08 -0.93
N SER A 88 -9.12 -13.84 -0.17
CA SER A 88 -10.41 -13.39 -0.70
C SER A 88 -10.46 -11.90 -1.05
N ASP A 89 -9.43 -11.12 -0.71
CA ASP A 89 -9.46 -9.69 -0.99
C ASP A 89 -9.37 -9.44 -2.50
N ALA A 90 -10.51 -8.97 -3.02
CA ALA A 90 -10.62 -8.39 -4.35
C ALA A 90 -9.65 -7.21 -4.49
N ALA A 91 -9.38 -6.80 -5.72
CA ALA A 91 -8.62 -5.57 -5.93
C ALA A 91 -9.39 -4.39 -5.32
N VAL A 92 -8.81 -3.75 -4.30
CA VAL A 92 -9.33 -2.56 -3.62
C VAL A 92 -8.42 -1.37 -3.91
N SER A 93 -8.93 -0.16 -3.76
CA SER A 93 -8.08 1.04 -3.78
C SER A 93 -7.23 1.12 -2.51
N LEU A 94 -6.19 1.95 -2.53
CA LEU A 94 -5.39 2.24 -1.33
C LEU A 94 -6.27 2.73 -0.17
N SER A 95 -7.27 3.59 -0.42
CA SER A 95 -8.22 4.03 0.62
C SER A 95 -8.92 2.84 1.27
N GLY A 96 -9.47 1.94 0.46
CA GLY A 96 -10.19 0.77 0.95
C GLY A 96 -9.27 -0.19 1.71
N ALA A 97 -8.04 -0.37 1.24
CA ALA A 97 -7.05 -1.20 1.94
C ALA A 97 -6.65 -0.60 3.29
N VAL A 98 -6.42 0.72 3.35
CA VAL A 98 -6.11 1.43 4.60
C VAL A 98 -7.27 1.33 5.59
N GLU A 99 -8.50 1.64 5.16
CA GLU A 99 -9.70 1.52 5.99
C GLU A 99 -9.90 0.08 6.50
N HIS A 100 -9.70 -0.91 5.63
CA HIS A 100 -9.79 -2.33 5.99
C HIS A 100 -8.79 -2.70 7.07
N VAL A 101 -7.49 -2.43 6.83
CA VAL A 101 -6.43 -2.81 7.76
C VAL A 101 -6.59 -2.11 9.10
N GLU A 102 -6.99 -0.84 9.12
CA GLU A 102 -7.18 -0.10 10.37
C GLU A 102 -8.38 -0.61 11.19
N ALA A 103 -9.47 -1.03 10.54
CA ALA A 103 -10.69 -1.47 11.22
C ALA A 103 -10.70 -2.98 11.55
N TYR A 104 -10.27 -3.81 10.60
CA TYR A 104 -10.49 -5.26 10.59
C TYR A 104 -9.22 -6.09 10.39
N GLY A 105 -8.10 -5.46 10.06
CA GLY A 105 -6.85 -6.15 9.69
C GLY A 105 -6.40 -7.19 10.72
N ALA A 106 -5.80 -8.27 10.21
CA ALA A 106 -5.20 -9.30 11.04
C ALA A 106 -3.98 -8.77 11.83
N PRO A 107 -3.54 -9.47 12.90
CA PRO A 107 -2.44 -9.03 13.74
C PRO A 107 -1.11 -8.71 13.03
N ASP A 108 -0.84 -9.40 11.92
CA ASP A 108 0.37 -9.31 11.10
C ASP A 108 0.09 -8.73 9.70
N GLU A 109 -1.12 -8.24 9.47
CA GLU A 109 -1.55 -7.64 8.22
C GLU A 109 -1.23 -6.15 8.20
N PHE A 110 -0.66 -5.69 7.09
CA PHE A 110 -0.36 -4.28 6.92
C PHE A 110 -0.25 -3.88 5.45
N VAL A 111 -0.38 -2.58 5.19
CA VAL A 111 -0.18 -1.95 3.90
C VAL A 111 1.15 -1.18 3.91
N LEU A 112 1.89 -1.20 2.81
CA LEU A 112 3.07 -0.38 2.56
C LEU A 112 2.88 0.42 1.28
N CYS A 113 3.27 1.69 1.27
CA CYS A 113 3.44 2.43 0.02
C CYS A 113 4.38 3.64 0.17
N GLY A 114 4.72 4.25 -0.95
CA GLY A 114 5.63 5.41 -0.99
C GLY A 114 5.09 6.62 -0.24
N TYR A 115 5.97 7.33 0.46
CA TYR A 115 5.67 8.63 1.06
C TYR A 115 6.15 9.78 0.15
N PRO A 116 5.32 10.80 -0.14
CA PRO A 116 5.67 11.97 -0.97
C PRO A 116 7.00 12.64 -0.64
N ASP A 117 7.33 12.73 0.64
CA ASP A 117 8.56 13.39 1.10
C ASP A 117 9.70 12.38 1.37
N GLY A 118 9.62 11.17 0.80
CA GLY A 118 10.66 10.15 0.85
C GLY A 118 10.40 9.01 1.83
N GLY A 119 10.87 7.81 1.47
CA GLY A 119 10.70 6.59 2.25
C GLY A 119 9.34 5.91 2.05
N LEU A 120 8.97 5.04 2.98
CA LEU A 120 7.70 4.30 2.92
C LEU A 120 6.84 4.63 4.12
N ILE A 121 5.52 4.51 3.98
CA ILE A 121 4.63 4.41 5.13
C ILE A 121 4.06 3.01 5.22
N SER A 122 4.04 2.49 6.44
CA SER A 122 3.28 1.30 6.80
C SER A 122 2.00 1.67 7.54
N VAL A 123 0.90 1.01 7.19
CA VAL A 123 -0.37 1.09 7.89
C VAL A 123 -0.75 -0.28 8.43
N SER A 124 -1.02 -0.37 9.72
CA SER A 124 -1.41 -1.60 10.41
C SER A 124 -2.47 -1.32 11.46
N ARG A 125 -3.24 -2.35 11.85
CA ARG A 125 -4.21 -2.24 12.94
C ARG A 125 -3.55 -1.97 14.29
N GLN A 126 -2.43 -2.63 14.52
CA GLN A 126 -1.64 -2.58 15.75
C GLN A 126 -0.17 -2.30 15.43
N THR A 127 0.57 -1.77 16.40
CA THR A 127 2.02 -1.54 16.25
C THR A 127 2.74 -2.88 16.12
N LEU A 128 3.37 -3.08 14.97
CA LEU A 128 4.21 -4.24 14.67
C LEU A 128 5.63 -4.05 15.24
N PRO A 129 6.39 -5.12 15.47
CA PRO A 129 7.73 -5.03 16.05
C PRO A 129 8.68 -4.06 15.31
N PHE A 130 8.67 -4.07 13.97
CA PHE A 130 9.51 -3.19 13.16
C PHE A 130 9.05 -1.71 13.15
N GLN A 131 7.86 -1.42 13.69
CA GLN A 131 7.30 -0.06 13.77
C GLN A 131 7.60 0.63 15.11
N GLN A 132 8.15 -0.11 16.07
CA GLN A 132 8.42 0.43 17.41
C GLN A 132 9.50 1.52 17.33
N GLY A 133 9.20 2.70 17.87
CA GLY A 133 10.11 3.85 17.87
C GLY A 133 10.13 4.66 16.57
N LEU A 134 9.34 4.31 15.56
CA LEU A 134 9.20 5.11 14.34
C LEU A 134 8.30 6.33 14.55
N ALA A 135 8.54 7.35 13.73
CA ALA A 135 7.67 8.52 13.67
C ALA A 135 6.28 8.11 13.16
N ARG A 136 5.24 8.60 13.85
CA ARG A 136 3.86 8.43 13.40
C ARG A 136 3.57 9.37 12.24
N ALA A 137 2.82 8.88 11.26
CA ALA A 137 2.36 9.64 10.10
C ALA A 137 0.83 9.66 10.08
N ASP A 138 0.22 10.10 11.19
CA ASP A 138 -1.24 10.09 11.36
C ASP A 138 -1.95 11.09 10.41
N ASP A 139 -1.22 12.11 9.96
CA ASP A 139 -1.66 13.14 9.02
C ASP A 139 -1.49 12.75 7.55
N TRP A 140 -0.81 11.63 7.26
CA TRP A 140 -0.65 11.14 5.91
C TRP A 140 -1.91 10.42 5.43
N TRP A 141 -2.47 10.96 4.34
CA TRP A 141 -3.63 10.48 3.58
C TRP A 141 -4.95 10.32 4.38
N GLY A 142 -6.01 10.96 3.89
CA GLY A 142 -7.37 10.91 4.44
C GLY A 142 -8.12 12.22 4.22
N PRO A 143 -9.47 12.20 4.14
CA PRO A 143 -10.24 13.42 4.06
C PRO A 143 -10.05 14.22 5.36
N ARG A 144 -9.74 15.50 5.25
CA ARG A 144 -10.01 16.46 6.33
C ARG A 144 -11.51 16.59 6.54
#